data_AF-A0A1V3XWA9-F1
#
_entry.id   AF-A0A1V3XWA9-F1
#
_cell.length_a   1.000
_cell.length_b   1.000
_cell.length_c   1.000
_cell.angle_alpha   90.00
_cell.angle_beta   90.00
_cell.angle_gamma   90.00
#
_symmetry.space_group_name_H-M   'P 1'
#
loop_
_entity.id
_entity.type
_entity.pdbx_description
1 polymer ?
#
loop_
_entity_poly.entity_id
_entity_poly.type
_entity_poly.pdbx_seq_one_letter_code
_entity_poly.pdbx_strand_id
1 'polypeptide(L)'
;MLNHGPGGGPVGTTRRVQVGSNALVERITEFEPPTRLTYDIEGLPPRLRKVANCWTLRPSGPAGAATVVSLTSTVEVGDGKPARMAEWVALRVLAKQSEAMLAGLAHRLENMHG
;
A
#
# COMPACT_ATOMS: atom_id res chain seq x y z
N MET A 1 12.35 10.26 -1.42
CA MET A 1 12.73 10.89 -0.14
C MET A 1 11.73 10.46 0.92
N LEU A 2 12.21 10.19 2.14
CA LEU A 2 11.44 9.75 3.30
C LEU A 2 11.46 10.88 4.35
N ASN A 3 10.30 11.31 4.85
CA ASN A 3 10.20 12.31 5.90
C ASN A 3 9.58 11.66 7.14
N HIS A 4 10.29 11.67 8.26
CA HIS A 4 9.85 11.01 9.48
C HIS A 4 8.63 11.68 10.11
N GLY A 5 7.83 10.88 10.81
CA GLY A 5 6.69 11.35 11.57
C GLY A 5 7.10 12.11 12.84
N PRO A 6 6.12 12.62 13.61
CA PRO A 6 6.37 13.32 14.86
C PRO A 6 7.29 12.51 15.79
N GLY A 7 8.28 13.19 16.38
CA GLY A 7 9.25 12.55 17.29
C GLY A 7 10.18 11.53 16.62
N GLY A 8 10.27 11.51 15.28
CA GLY A 8 11.05 10.52 14.54
C GLY A 8 10.38 9.15 14.40
N GLY A 9 9.11 9.04 14.83
CA GLY A 9 8.36 7.80 14.82
C GLY A 9 7.89 7.36 13.42
N PRO A 10 7.54 6.07 13.25
CA PRO A 10 7.08 5.51 11.99
C PRO A 10 5.72 6.06 11.58
N VAL A 11 4.76 6.17 12.51
CA VAL A 11 3.44 6.78 12.22
C VAL A 11 3.59 8.25 11.86
N GLY A 12 2.93 8.67 10.79
CA GLY A 12 3.07 10.00 10.20
C GLY A 12 4.26 10.14 9.25
N THR A 13 5.15 9.14 9.17
CA THR A 13 6.24 9.13 8.18
C THR A 13 5.64 9.14 6.79
N THR A 14 6.19 9.98 5.92
CA THR A 14 5.77 10.09 4.52
C THR A 14 6.88 9.72 3.56
N ARG A 15 6.51 9.16 2.42
CA ARG A 15 7.39 9.06 1.26
C ARG A 15 6.68 9.54 0.01
N ARG A 16 7.44 10.23 -0.85
CA ARG A 16 6.96 10.57 -2.19
C ARG A 16 7.34 9.45 -3.17
N VAL A 17 6.38 9.01 -3.96
CA VAL A 17 6.52 7.96 -4.97
C VAL A 17 6.10 8.53 -6.32
N GLN A 18 6.83 8.19 -7.38
CA GLN A 18 6.41 8.50 -8.75
C GLN A 18 5.82 7.24 -9.37
N VAL A 19 4.60 7.34 -9.89
CA VAL A 19 3.89 6.25 -10.56
C VAL A 19 3.41 6.76 -11.91
N GLY A 20 4.12 6.39 -12.97
CA GLY A 20 3.88 6.97 -14.31
C GLY A 20 4.05 8.49 -14.29
N SER A 21 3.05 9.22 -14.77
CA SER A 21 3.03 10.69 -14.76
C SER A 21 2.55 11.29 -13.43
N ASN A 22 2.19 10.46 -12.44
CA ASN A 22 1.60 10.93 -11.18
C ASN A 22 2.62 10.89 -10.05
N ALA A 23 2.52 11.90 -9.18
CA ALA A 23 3.26 11.95 -7.94
C ALA A 23 2.32 11.66 -6.77
N LEU A 24 2.58 10.56 -6.06
CA LEU A 24 1.83 10.15 -4.88
C LEU A 24 2.65 10.43 -3.63
N VAL A 25 1.96 10.68 -2.52
CA VAL A 25 2.56 10.72 -1.19
C VAL A 25 1.94 9.61 -0.37
N GLU A 26 2.75 8.70 0.15
CA GLU A 26 2.27 7.67 1.06
C GLU A 26 2.59 8.07 2.49
N ARG A 27 1.62 7.98 3.39
CA ARG A 27 1.75 8.33 4.80
C ARG A 27 1.40 7.15 5.69
N ILE A 28 2.32 6.73 6.54
CA ILE A 28 2.07 5.66 7.51
C ILE A 28 1.02 6.13 8.52
N THR A 29 -0.08 5.38 8.65
CA THR A 29 -1.15 5.61 9.62
C THR A 29 -1.11 4.59 10.76
N GLU A 30 -0.57 3.41 10.52
CA GLU A 30 -0.41 2.34 11.52
C GLU A 30 0.87 1.57 11.24
N PHE A 31 1.61 1.24 12.30
CA PHE A 31 2.84 0.45 12.18
C PHE A 31 3.02 -0.45 13.40
N GLU A 32 2.81 -1.75 13.20
CA GLU A 32 3.02 -2.79 14.20
C GLU A 32 4.04 -3.78 13.63
N PRO A 33 5.35 -3.54 13.82
CA PRO A 33 6.35 -4.43 13.27
C PRO A 33 6.36 -5.78 14.02
N PRO A 34 6.53 -6.92 13.32
CA PRO A 34 6.64 -7.09 11.87
C PRO A 34 5.30 -7.38 11.17
N THR A 35 4.17 -7.31 11.88
CA THR A 35 2.90 -7.92 11.49
C THR A 35 2.00 -7.03 10.63
N ARG A 36 2.09 -5.70 10.76
CA ARG A 36 1.16 -4.78 10.11
C ARG A 36 1.79 -3.44 9.75
N LEU A 37 1.43 -2.95 8.56
CA LEU A 37 1.72 -1.60 8.09
C LEU A 37 0.51 -1.06 7.33
N THR A 38 -0.09 0.01 7.83
CA THR A 38 -1.17 0.72 7.14
C THR A 38 -0.70 2.10 6.73
N TYR A 39 -1.05 2.52 5.51
CA TYR A 39 -0.74 3.86 5.02
C TYR A 39 -1.83 4.41 4.11
N ASP A 40 -1.99 5.73 4.15
CA ASP A 40 -2.83 6.49 3.24
C ASP A 40 -2.01 6.91 2.01
N ILE A 41 -2.67 6.98 0.85
CA ILE A 41 -2.12 7.45 -0.43
C ILE A 41 -2.78 8.79 -0.75
N GLU A 42 -1.97 9.83 -0.74
CA GLU A 42 -2.31 11.22 -1.05
C GLU A 42 -1.80 11.61 -2.45
N GLY A 43 -2.29 12.74 -2.97
CA GLY A 43 -1.93 13.23 -4.32
C GLY A 43 -2.73 12.55 -5.44
N LEU A 44 -3.86 11.94 -5.09
CA LEU A 44 -4.76 11.27 -6.02
C LEU A 44 -5.53 12.26 -6.90
N PRO A 45 -6.05 11.82 -8.06
CA PRO A 45 -6.97 12.62 -8.86
C PRO A 45 -8.20 13.06 -8.04
N PRO A 46 -8.78 14.26 -8.29
CA PRO A 46 -9.83 14.86 -7.45
C PRO A 46 -11.10 14.01 -7.24
N ARG A 47 -11.28 12.95 -8.04
CA ARG A 47 -12.44 12.05 -7.96
C ARG A 47 -12.30 11.00 -6.86
N LEU A 48 -11.07 10.73 -6.40
CA LEU A 48 -10.78 9.80 -5.31
C LEU A 48 -10.63 10.62 -4.02
N ARG A 49 -11.47 10.34 -3.02
CA ARG A 49 -11.41 11.03 -1.72
C ARG A 49 -10.27 10.49 -0.88
N LYS A 50 -10.16 9.16 -0.80
CA LYS A 50 -9.15 8.48 0.02
C LYS A 50 -8.74 7.17 -0.62
N VAL A 51 -7.47 6.84 -0.56
CA VAL A 51 -6.98 5.48 -0.79
C VAL A 51 -6.07 5.11 0.37
N ALA A 52 -6.24 3.90 0.89
CA ALA A 52 -5.38 3.35 1.94
C ALA A 52 -4.97 1.92 1.57
N ASN A 53 -3.76 1.54 1.96
CA ASN A 53 -3.27 0.17 1.86
C ASN A 53 -2.90 -0.34 3.25
N CYS A 54 -3.31 -1.57 3.55
CA CYS A 54 -2.95 -2.29 4.75
C CYS A 54 -2.21 -3.57 4.37
N TRP A 55 -0.95 -3.67 4.77
CA TRP A 55 -0.17 -4.89 4.71
C TRP A 55 -0.32 -5.66 6.01
N THR A 56 -0.53 -6.97 5.91
CA THR A 56 -0.46 -7.89 7.06
C THR A 56 0.42 -9.08 6.73
N LEU A 57 1.28 -9.45 7.67
CA LEU A 57 2.19 -10.58 7.57
C LEU A 57 1.82 -11.57 8.66
N ARG A 58 1.56 -12.82 8.28
CA ARG A 58 1.24 -13.91 9.21
C ARG A 58 2.16 -15.10 8.98
N PRO A 59 2.81 -15.63 10.04
CA PRO A 59 3.53 -16.90 9.94
C PRO A 59 2.59 -18.02 9.49
N SER A 60 3.07 -18.92 8.64
CA SER A 60 2.35 -20.11 8.21
C SER A 60 3.29 -21.31 8.03
N GLY A 61 2.71 -22.51 7.95
CA GLY A 61 3.44 -23.76 7.84
C GLY A 61 4.12 -24.21 9.14
N PRO A 62 4.80 -25.38 9.12
CA PRO A 62 5.49 -25.92 10.29
C PRO A 62 6.53 -24.93 10.83
N ALA A 63 6.47 -24.64 12.13
CA ALA A 63 7.37 -23.72 12.82
C ALA A 63 7.51 -22.32 12.19
N GLY A 64 6.52 -21.85 11.40
CA GLY A 64 6.59 -20.55 10.72
C GLY A 64 7.53 -20.52 9.51
N ALA A 65 7.77 -21.67 8.87
CA ALA A 65 8.62 -21.79 7.69
C ALA A 65 8.14 -20.98 6.47
N ALA A 66 6.89 -20.50 6.47
CA ALA A 66 6.36 -19.63 5.43
C ALA A 66 5.73 -18.37 6.05
N THR A 67 5.56 -17.34 5.23
CA THR A 67 4.83 -16.12 5.60
C THR A 67 3.75 -15.86 4.58
N VAL A 68 2.50 -15.76 5.06
CA VAL A 68 1.39 -15.27 4.25
C VAL A 68 1.40 -13.75 4.33
N VAL A 69 1.55 -13.11 3.17
CA VAL A 69 1.49 -11.67 3.02
C VAL A 69 0.14 -11.32 2.40
N SER A 70 -0.60 -10.42 3.04
CA SER A 70 -1.87 -9.92 2.49
C SER A 70 -1.82 -8.40 2.39
N LEU A 71 -2.22 -7.88 1.23
CA LEU A 71 -2.36 -6.46 0.95
C LEU A 71 -3.83 -6.14 0.68
N THR A 72 -4.42 -5.32 1.54
CA THR A 72 -5.79 -4.83 1.39
C THR A 72 -5.76 -3.36 0.98
N SER A 73 -6.37 -3.04 -0.17
CA SER A 73 -6.56 -1.66 -0.63
C SER A 73 -7.99 -1.20 -0.39
N THR A 74 -8.17 -0.07 0.26
CA THR A 74 -9.46 0.61 0.45
C THR A 74 -9.48 1.87 -0.40
N VAL A 75 -10.58 2.08 -1.13
CA VAL A 75 -10.79 3.27 -1.96
C VAL A 75 -12.11 3.90 -1.57
N GLU A 76 -12.08 5.18 -1.22
CA GLU A 76 -13.26 6.00 -1.00
C GLU A 76 -13.40 7.01 -2.13
N VAL A 77 -14.60 7.09 -2.70
CA VAL A 77 -14.92 7.89 -3.87
C VAL A 77 -15.97 8.95 -3.53
N GLY A 78 -15.93 10.10 -4.20
CA GLY A 78 -16.90 11.18 -3.99
C GLY A 78 -18.31 10.88 -4.49
N ASP A 79 -19.30 11.65 -4.01
CA ASP A 79 -20.75 11.38 -4.17
C ASP A 79 -21.35 11.63 -5.58
N GLY A 80 -20.52 11.71 -6.63
CA GLY A 80 -20.99 11.98 -7.99
C GLY A 80 -21.29 10.70 -8.79
N LYS A 81 -22.37 10.68 -9.61
CA LYS A 81 -22.66 9.59 -10.56
C LYS A 81 -21.47 9.15 -11.45
N PRO A 82 -20.60 10.04 -11.98
CA PRO A 82 -19.39 9.61 -12.72
C PRO A 82 -18.26 9.08 -11.81
N ALA A 83 -18.36 9.23 -10.49
CA ALA A 83 -17.33 8.84 -9.55
C ALA A 83 -17.29 7.30 -9.37
N ARG A 84 -18.44 6.63 -9.39
CA ARG A 84 -18.53 5.15 -9.26
C ARG A 84 -17.79 4.39 -10.36
N MET A 85 -17.65 4.97 -11.56
CA MET A 85 -16.85 4.35 -12.63
C MET A 85 -15.35 4.57 -12.43
N ALA A 86 -14.97 5.72 -11.86
CA ALA A 86 -13.58 5.99 -11.46
C ALA A 86 -13.12 5.06 -10.32
N GLU A 87 -14.04 4.66 -9.43
CA GLU A 87 -13.80 3.65 -8.39
C GLU A 87 -13.27 2.33 -8.96
N TRP A 88 -13.97 1.75 -9.94
CA TRP A 88 -13.60 0.48 -10.56
C TRP A 88 -12.24 0.53 -11.27
N VAL A 89 -11.97 1.64 -11.96
CA VAL A 89 -10.69 1.84 -12.64
C VAL A 89 -9.56 1.99 -11.61
N ALA A 90 -9.77 2.77 -10.54
CA ALA A 90 -8.80 2.96 -9.47
C ALA A 90 -8.52 1.64 -8.73
N LEU A 91 -9.55 0.88 -8.37
CA LEU A 91 -9.43 -0.44 -7.77
C LEU A 91 -8.65 -1.40 -8.67
N ARG A 92 -8.90 -1.40 -9.99
CA ARG A 92 -8.20 -2.28 -10.92
C ARG A 92 -6.74 -1.88 -11.11
N VAL A 93 -6.43 -0.58 -11.12
CA VAL A 93 -5.05 -0.10 -11.17
C VAL A 93 -4.32 -0.44 -9.87
N LEU A 94 -4.95 -0.23 -8.71
CA LEU A 94 -4.39 -0.60 -7.41
C LEU A 94 -4.17 -2.11 -7.29
N ALA A 95 -5.10 -2.93 -7.75
CA ALA A 95 -4.94 -4.39 -7.79
C ALA A 95 -3.74 -4.80 -8.65
N LYS A 96 -3.60 -4.25 -9.86
CA LYS A 96 -2.46 -4.55 -10.74
C LYS A 96 -1.12 -4.10 -10.14
N GLN A 97 -1.08 -2.93 -9.50
CA GLN A 97 0.11 -2.45 -8.81
C GLN A 97 0.44 -3.32 -7.59
N SER A 98 -0.57 -3.78 -6.86
CA SER A 98 -0.44 -4.68 -5.71
C SER A 98 0.13 -6.04 -6.12
N GLU A 99 -0.37 -6.63 -7.21
CA GLU A 99 0.17 -7.87 -7.77
C GLU A 99 1.63 -7.71 -8.20
N ALA A 100 1.98 -6.60 -8.87
CA ALA A 100 3.36 -6.34 -9.25
C ALA A 100 4.30 -6.15 -8.04
N MET A 101 3.83 -5.48 -6.98
CA MET A 101 4.59 -5.35 -5.73
C MET A 101 4.78 -6.69 -5.02
N LEU A 102 3.73 -7.52 -4.95
CA LEU A 102 3.81 -8.85 -4.34
C LEU A 102 4.73 -9.79 -5.15
N ALA A 103 4.65 -9.77 -6.48
CA ALA A 103 5.53 -10.53 -7.35
C ALA A 103 6.99 -10.08 -7.22
N GLY A 104 7.24 -8.77 -7.17
CA GLY A 104 8.57 -8.22 -6.94
C GLY A 104 9.13 -8.58 -5.56
N LEU A 105 8.29 -8.60 -4.53
CA LEU A 105 8.66 -9.04 -3.18
C LEU A 105 9.04 -10.53 -3.17
N ALA A 106 8.22 -11.39 -3.77
CA ALA A 106 8.49 -12.82 -3.88
C ALA A 106 9.82 -13.06 -4.59
N HIS A 107 10.01 -12.44 -5.77
CA HIS A 107 11.25 -12.58 -6.53
C HIS A 107 12.50 -12.12 -5.75
N ARG A 108 12.39 -11.01 -5.00
CA ARG A 108 13.49 -10.53 -4.16
C ARG A 108 13.81 -11.50 -3.02
N LEU A 109 12.79 -12.09 -2.39
CA LEU A 109 12.99 -13.05 -1.30
C LEU A 109 13.56 -14.38 -1.82
N GLU A 110 13.13 -14.85 -2.99
CA GLU A 110 13.70 -16.02 -3.65
C GLU A 110 15.19 -15.82 -3.93
N ASN A 111 15.56 -14.67 -4.51
CA ASN A 111 16.95 -14.33 -4.81
C ASN A 111 17.83 -14.09 -3.55
N MET A 112 17.24 -13.86 -2.38
CA MET A 112 17.99 -13.72 -1.12
C MET A 112 18.25 -15.07 -0.44
N HIS A 113 17.50 -16.12 -0.78
CA HIS A 113 17.62 -17.44 -0.18
C HIS A 113 18.21 -18.50 -1.14
N GLY A 114 18.53 -18.12 -2.38
CA GLY A 114 19.26 -18.95 -3.35
C GLY A 114 20.74 -18.59 -3.41
#